data_AF-A0A3A9WER9-F1
#
_entry.id   AF-A0A3A9WER9-F1
#
_cell.length_a   1.000
_cell.length_b   1.000
_cell.length_c   1.000
_cell.angle_alpha   90.00
_cell.angle_beta   90.00
_cell.angle_gamma   90.00
#
_symmetry.space_group_name_H-M   'P 1'
#
loop_
_entity.id
_entity.type
_entity.pdbx_description
1 polymer ?
#
loop_
_entity_poly.entity_id
_entity_poly.type
_entity_poly.pdbx_seq_one_letter_code
_entity_poly.pdbx_strand_id
1 'polypeptide(L)'
;MKLSDLIDEKISKIRFNYTVENEQGMQEFQSQIRLSSGKVVLLPKHPDDDLDLIEDYSNNKRVSFEKAQRYGLTSRLMFRNKQIKDIHFKFLDDEQISDSSAILELDNGKFITENNYGPNGLTDINLVIMNKTQFLNLADDNIQIRSLRNDILNH
;
A
#
# COMPACT_ATOMS: atom_id res chain seq x y z
N MET A 1 14.92 4.27 3.57
CA MET A 1 14.42 3.60 4.80
C MET A 1 14.15 2.17 4.39
N LYS A 2 14.52 1.18 5.19
CA LYS A 2 14.30 -0.21 4.80
C LYS A 2 12.82 -0.54 4.94
N LEU A 3 12.33 -1.44 4.11
CA LEU A 3 10.95 -1.91 4.17
C LEU A 3 10.57 -2.42 5.57
N SER A 4 11.47 -3.16 6.20
CA SER A 4 11.34 -3.65 7.59
C SER A 4 11.10 -2.55 8.61
N ASP A 5 11.58 -1.32 8.36
CA ASP A 5 11.44 -0.20 9.30
C ASP A 5 9.99 0.32 9.37
N LEU A 6 9.11 -0.07 8.43
CA LEU A 6 7.67 0.24 8.51
C LEU A 6 6.93 -0.65 9.49
N ILE A 7 7.45 -1.84 9.76
CA ILE A 7 6.87 -2.72 10.74
C ILE A 7 6.96 -2.03 12.11
N ASP A 8 5.87 -2.12 12.87
CA ASP A 8 5.67 -1.47 14.16
C ASP A 8 5.51 0.07 14.13
N GLU A 9 5.66 0.74 12.97
CA GLU A 9 5.26 2.14 12.81
C GLU A 9 3.73 2.30 12.83
N LYS A 10 3.25 3.46 13.29
CA LYS A 10 1.81 3.78 13.27
C LYS A 10 1.48 4.65 12.08
N ILE A 11 0.36 4.35 11.43
CA ILE A 11 -0.18 5.20 10.38
C ILE A 11 -0.87 6.40 11.02
N SER A 12 -0.38 7.61 10.78
CA SER A 12 -1.04 8.83 11.25
C SER A 12 -2.15 9.28 10.30
N LYS A 13 -1.90 9.21 8.98
CA LYS A 13 -2.83 9.62 7.93
C LYS A 13 -2.50 8.87 6.63
N ILE A 14 -3.52 8.58 5.83
CA ILE A 14 -3.36 8.19 4.43
C ILE A 14 -4.13 9.21 3.59
N ARG A 15 -3.54 9.59 2.46
CA ARG A 15 -4.12 10.43 1.42
C ARG A 15 -3.88 9.80 0.06
N PHE A 16 -4.51 10.27 -1.00
CA PHE A 16 -4.31 9.71 -2.32
C PHE A 16 -4.27 10.75 -3.41
N ASN A 17 -3.61 10.39 -4.50
CA ASN A 17 -3.73 11.05 -5.78
C ASN A 17 -4.48 10.13 -6.73
N TYR A 18 -5.29 10.73 -7.58
CA TYR A 18 -6.03 10.05 -8.62
C TYR A 18 -5.87 10.85 -9.91
N THR A 19 -5.44 10.16 -10.95
CA THR A 19 -5.25 10.69 -12.30
C THR A 19 -6.23 9.97 -13.20
N VAL A 20 -7.14 10.72 -13.81
CA VAL A 20 -8.14 10.16 -14.74
C VAL A 20 -7.48 9.51 -15.94
N GLU A 21 -6.40 10.10 -16.46
CA GLU A 21 -5.66 9.57 -17.60
C GLU A 21 -4.20 10.01 -17.50
N ASN A 22 -3.28 9.03 -17.42
CA ASN A 22 -1.84 9.24 -17.34
C ASN A 22 -1.19 9.25 -18.74
N GLU A 23 0.13 9.41 -18.80
CA GLU A 23 0.90 9.45 -20.07
C GLU A 23 0.74 8.18 -20.94
N GLN A 24 0.21 7.09 -20.38
CA GLN A 24 -0.05 5.81 -21.06
C GLN A 24 -1.53 5.60 -21.41
N GLY A 25 -2.40 6.61 -21.20
CA GLY A 25 -3.83 6.50 -21.46
C GLY A 25 -4.61 5.68 -20.42
N MET A 26 -4.02 5.46 -19.23
CA MET A 26 -4.58 4.65 -18.16
C MET A 26 -4.96 5.53 -16.97
N GLN A 27 -5.96 5.10 -16.20
CA GLN A 27 -6.21 5.72 -14.90
C GLN A 27 -5.11 5.31 -13.91
N GLU A 28 -4.73 6.21 -13.01
CA GLU A 28 -3.75 5.95 -11.96
C GLU A 28 -4.27 6.37 -10.59
N PHE A 29 -4.15 5.48 -9.61
CA PHE A 29 -4.43 5.73 -8.20
C PHE A 29 -3.17 5.46 -7.39
N GLN A 30 -2.89 6.33 -6.43
CA GLN A 30 -1.75 6.15 -5.53
C GLN A 30 -2.02 6.69 -4.14
N SER A 31 -1.85 5.83 -3.15
CA SER A 31 -1.91 6.18 -1.73
C SER A 31 -0.56 6.71 -1.25
N GLN A 32 -0.63 7.72 -0.40
CA GLN A 32 0.48 8.26 0.35
C GLN A 32 0.20 8.04 1.83
N ILE A 33 1.11 7.36 2.53
CA ILE A 33 0.97 7.00 3.93
C ILE A 33 1.91 7.87 4.75
N ARG A 34 1.34 8.72 5.61
CA ARG A 34 2.10 9.41 6.64
C ARG A 34 2.15 8.57 7.90
N LEU A 35 3.36 8.30 8.37
CA LEU A 35 3.64 7.59 9.61
C LEU A 35 3.56 8.53 10.82
N SER A 36 3.57 7.99 12.04
CA SER A 36 3.62 8.76 13.28
C SER A 36 4.95 9.51 13.43
N SER A 37 6.02 8.98 12.84
CA SER A 37 7.32 9.64 12.73
C SER A 37 7.30 10.90 11.84
N GLY A 38 6.21 11.15 11.12
CA GLY A 38 6.04 12.30 10.21
C GLY A 38 6.45 11.99 8.76
N LYS A 39 7.26 10.96 8.55
CA LYS A 39 7.66 10.48 7.22
C LYS A 39 6.45 10.10 6.38
N VAL A 40 6.54 10.36 5.07
CA VAL A 40 5.53 9.98 4.09
C VAL A 40 6.13 8.99 3.11
N VAL A 41 5.49 7.83 2.98
CA VAL A 41 5.89 6.73 2.09
C VAL A 41 4.76 6.35 1.14
N LEU A 42 5.12 5.69 0.05
CA LEU A 42 4.18 5.00 -0.83
C LEU A 42 3.93 3.57 -0.35
N LEU A 43 2.92 2.90 -0.91
CA LEU A 43 2.81 1.46 -0.73
C LEU A 43 3.97 0.77 -1.46
N PRO A 44 4.69 -0.15 -0.80
CA PRO A 44 5.75 -0.93 -1.43
C PRO A 44 5.20 -1.80 -2.57
N LYS A 45 6.02 -2.06 -3.58
CA LYS A 45 5.71 -2.96 -4.69
C LYS A 45 6.54 -4.23 -4.68
N HIS A 46 7.76 -4.20 -4.15
CA HIS A 46 8.69 -5.33 -4.05
C HIS A 46 9.18 -5.51 -2.59
N PRO A 47 9.47 -6.75 -2.12
CA PRO A 47 10.07 -6.98 -0.80
C PRO A 47 11.46 -6.36 -0.67
N ASP A 48 12.17 -6.19 -1.79
CA ASP A 48 13.49 -5.54 -1.86
C ASP A 48 13.42 -4.02 -2.12
N ASP A 49 12.22 -3.43 -2.14
CA ASP A 49 12.10 -1.99 -2.37
C ASP A 49 12.77 -1.21 -1.23
N ASP A 50 13.66 -0.29 -1.62
CA ASP A 50 13.97 0.85 -0.79
C ASP A 50 12.73 1.76 -0.73
N LEU A 51 12.30 2.13 0.47
CA LEU A 51 11.10 2.94 0.60
C LEU A 51 11.32 4.34 0.06
N ASP A 52 10.58 4.66 -1.01
CA ASP A 52 10.48 5.99 -1.57
C ASP A 52 9.88 6.96 -0.55
N LEU A 53 10.72 7.86 -0.02
CA LEU A 53 10.26 9.01 0.73
C LEU A 53 9.68 10.01 -0.26
N ILE A 54 8.37 10.26 -0.16
CA ILE A 54 7.67 11.19 -1.07
C ILE A 54 8.25 12.61 -0.95
N GLU A 55 8.78 12.98 0.21
CA GLU A 55 9.41 14.29 0.43
C GLU A 55 10.67 14.47 -0.43
N ASP A 56 11.45 13.40 -0.68
CA ASP A 56 12.63 13.43 -1.55
C ASP A 56 12.24 13.43 -3.05
N TYR A 57 11.14 12.77 -3.39
CA TYR A 57 10.55 12.76 -4.75
C TYR A 57 9.81 14.04 -5.15
N SER A 58 9.58 14.97 -4.22
CA SER A 58 8.83 16.21 -4.47
C SER A 58 9.47 17.16 -5.50
N ASN A 59 10.69 16.87 -5.95
CA ASN A 59 11.33 17.55 -7.07
C ASN A 59 10.92 17.05 -8.46
N ASN A 60 10.10 16.00 -8.61
CA ASN A 60 9.52 15.60 -9.91
C ASN A 60 8.06 15.10 -9.80
N LYS A 61 7.15 15.87 -10.45
CA LYS A 61 5.84 15.47 -10.99
C LYS A 61 4.67 15.01 -10.08
N ARG A 62 4.79 14.83 -8.76
CA ARG A 62 3.65 14.39 -7.91
C ARG A 62 3.11 15.45 -6.94
N VAL A 63 1.78 15.43 -6.74
CA VAL A 63 1.08 16.29 -5.78
C VAL A 63 1.56 15.98 -4.36
N SER A 64 1.98 17.02 -3.63
CA SER A 64 2.46 16.89 -2.26
C SER A 64 1.39 16.31 -1.34
N PHE A 65 1.80 15.61 -0.28
CA PHE A 65 0.89 14.99 0.67
C PHE A 65 -0.20 15.94 1.18
N GLU A 66 0.15 17.19 1.51
CA GLU A 66 -0.84 18.13 2.04
C GLU A 66 -1.88 18.59 1.00
N LYS A 67 -1.57 18.47 -0.29
CA LYS A 67 -2.48 18.77 -1.40
C LYS A 67 -3.23 17.52 -1.90
N ALA A 68 -2.74 16.32 -1.57
CA ALA A 68 -3.39 15.06 -1.92
C ALA A 68 -4.78 14.93 -1.28
N GLN A 69 -5.65 14.18 -1.95
CA GLN A 69 -7.04 13.98 -1.59
C GLN A 69 -7.18 13.17 -0.30
N ARG A 70 -8.27 13.39 0.43
CA ARG A 70 -8.55 12.73 1.71
C ARG A 70 -9.58 11.62 1.49
N TYR A 71 -9.37 10.48 2.13
CA TYR A 71 -10.41 9.46 2.23
C TYR A 71 -11.58 9.90 3.10
N GLY A 72 -12.75 9.30 2.85
CA GLY A 72 -13.93 9.45 3.68
C GLY A 72 -13.66 9.15 5.17
N LEU A 73 -14.47 9.73 6.06
CA LEU A 73 -14.28 9.60 7.50
C LEU A 73 -14.24 8.13 7.96
N THR A 74 -15.17 7.30 7.46
CA THR A 74 -15.26 5.88 7.82
C THR A 74 -13.98 5.12 7.48
N SER A 75 -13.43 5.28 6.28
CA SER A 75 -12.18 4.63 5.88
C SER A 75 -11.01 5.08 6.75
N ARG A 76 -10.94 6.39 7.07
CA ARG A 76 -9.88 6.93 7.94
C ARG A 76 -9.85 6.31 9.33
N LEU A 77 -11.00 5.95 9.90
CA LEU A 77 -11.06 5.28 11.20
C LEU A 77 -10.46 3.86 11.16
N MET A 78 -10.39 3.24 9.99
CA MET A 78 -9.86 1.88 9.83
C MET A 78 -8.33 1.83 9.91
N PHE A 79 -7.62 2.92 9.58
CA PHE A 79 -6.16 2.94 9.53
C PHE A 79 -5.50 3.98 10.45
N ARG A 80 -6.23 5.01 10.89
CA ARG A 80 -5.63 6.06 11.71
C ARG A 80 -5.20 5.53 13.07
N ASN A 81 -3.96 5.87 13.44
CA ASN A 81 -3.26 5.44 14.65
C ASN A 81 -3.12 3.92 14.78
N LYS A 82 -3.27 3.17 13.69
CA LYS A 82 -3.07 1.73 13.67
C LYS A 82 -1.62 1.42 13.37
N GLN A 83 -1.07 0.48 14.12
CA GLN A 83 0.28 -0.02 13.92
C GLN A 83 0.30 -1.00 12.74
N ILE A 84 1.33 -0.90 11.90
CA ILE A 84 1.62 -1.90 10.88
C ILE A 84 2.23 -3.11 11.59
N LYS A 85 1.53 -4.24 11.56
CA LYS A 85 2.00 -5.50 12.13
C LYS A 85 2.86 -6.28 11.16
N ASP A 86 2.54 -6.24 9.89
CA ASP A 86 3.24 -7.02 8.88
C ASP A 86 3.01 -6.44 7.50
N ILE A 87 3.82 -6.88 6.55
CA ILE A 87 3.76 -6.51 5.15
C ILE A 87 3.77 -7.81 4.35
N HIS A 88 2.77 -7.97 3.49
CA HIS A 88 2.60 -9.18 2.71
C HIS A 88 2.74 -8.90 1.21
N PHE A 89 3.24 -9.88 0.47
CA PHE A 89 3.41 -9.81 -0.98
C PHE A 89 2.78 -11.04 -1.65
N LYS A 90 2.27 -10.85 -2.87
CA LYS A 90 1.67 -11.92 -3.67
C LYS A 90 2.70 -12.55 -4.60
N PHE A 91 2.65 -13.87 -4.69
CA PHE A 91 3.49 -14.68 -5.56
C PHE A 91 2.62 -15.63 -6.38
N LEU A 92 2.96 -15.80 -7.65
CA LEU A 92 2.40 -16.79 -8.57
C LEU A 92 3.55 -17.71 -8.98
N ASP A 93 3.42 -19.03 -8.78
CA ASP A 93 4.46 -20.01 -9.10
C ASP A 93 5.85 -19.63 -8.52
N ASP A 94 5.87 -19.18 -7.26
CA ASP A 94 7.04 -18.68 -6.52
C ASP A 94 7.69 -17.39 -7.06
N GLU A 95 7.16 -16.81 -8.14
CA GLU A 95 7.56 -15.51 -8.66
C GLU A 95 6.66 -14.41 -8.12
N GLN A 96 7.23 -13.26 -7.76
CA GLN A 96 6.42 -12.16 -7.25
C GLN A 96 5.56 -11.55 -8.36
N ILE A 97 4.29 -11.29 -8.07
CA ILE A 97 3.40 -10.57 -8.99
C ILE A 97 3.77 -9.08 -8.99
N SER A 98 4.53 -8.65 -10.00
CA SER A 98 5.11 -7.30 -10.11
C SER A 98 4.10 -6.15 -10.09
N ASP A 99 2.89 -6.41 -10.58
CA ASP A 99 1.84 -5.39 -10.72
C ASP A 99 0.98 -5.27 -9.44
N SER A 100 1.20 -6.13 -8.45
CA SER A 100 0.50 -6.08 -7.17
C SER A 100 1.27 -5.21 -6.18
N SER A 101 0.57 -4.24 -5.60
CA SER A 101 1.06 -3.55 -4.40
C SER A 101 1.14 -4.52 -3.22
N ALA A 102 1.99 -4.20 -2.25
CA ALA A 102 2.04 -4.89 -0.97
C ALA A 102 0.70 -4.84 -0.23
N ILE A 103 0.56 -5.65 0.82
CA ILE A 103 -0.61 -5.66 1.69
C ILE A 103 -0.13 -5.40 3.12
N LEU A 104 -0.53 -4.26 3.70
CA LEU A 104 -0.20 -3.92 5.08
C LEU A 104 -1.20 -4.56 6.03
N GLU A 105 -0.74 -5.40 6.95
CA GLU A 105 -1.53 -5.89 8.07
C GLU A 105 -1.49 -4.88 9.21
N LEU A 106 -2.64 -4.56 9.78
CA LEU A 106 -2.77 -3.62 10.89
C LEU A 106 -3.13 -4.31 12.21
N ASP A 107 -2.75 -3.69 13.32
CA ASP A 107 -3.02 -4.17 14.69
C ASP A 107 -4.50 -4.39 15.05
N ASN A 108 -5.42 -3.77 14.31
CA ASN A 108 -6.87 -3.94 14.45
C ASN A 108 -7.45 -5.07 13.58
N GLY A 109 -6.60 -5.91 12.99
CA GLY A 109 -7.02 -7.03 12.14
C GLY A 109 -7.56 -6.62 10.78
N LYS A 110 -7.24 -5.40 10.32
CA LYS A 110 -7.51 -4.92 8.96
C LYS A 110 -6.27 -5.06 8.10
N PHE A 111 -6.50 -5.22 6.80
CA PHE A 111 -5.47 -5.30 5.77
C PHE A 111 -5.69 -4.18 4.76
N ILE A 112 -4.62 -3.55 4.29
CA ILE A 112 -4.69 -2.42 3.37
C ILE A 112 -3.78 -2.66 2.17
N THR A 113 -4.32 -2.47 0.97
CA THR A 113 -3.58 -2.48 -0.28
C THR A 113 -4.23 -1.49 -1.25
N GLU A 114 -3.76 -1.43 -2.49
CA GLU A 114 -4.30 -0.53 -3.51
C GLU A 114 -4.28 -1.16 -4.90
N ASN A 115 -5.31 -0.83 -5.68
CA ASN A 115 -5.37 -1.10 -7.11
C ASN A 115 -4.93 0.17 -7.85
N ASN A 116 -3.73 0.15 -8.42
CA ASN A 116 -3.05 1.38 -8.83
C ASN A 116 -3.30 1.82 -10.26
N TYR A 117 -3.65 0.90 -11.15
CA TYR A 117 -3.82 1.20 -12.57
C TYR A 117 -5.02 0.46 -13.14
N GLY A 118 -5.68 1.06 -14.11
CA GLY A 118 -6.76 0.40 -14.84
C GLY A 118 -7.18 1.20 -16.08
N PRO A 119 -7.79 0.55 -17.09
CA PRO A 119 -8.35 1.26 -18.24
C PRO A 119 -9.40 2.28 -17.83
N ASN A 120 -9.54 3.35 -18.63
CA ASN A 120 -10.53 4.40 -18.43
C ASN A 120 -11.96 3.82 -18.35
N GLY A 121 -12.70 4.21 -17.31
CA GLY A 121 -14.06 3.73 -17.03
C GLY A 121 -14.17 2.63 -15.98
N LEU A 122 -13.07 2.00 -15.58
CA LEU A 122 -13.03 1.18 -14.35
C LEU A 122 -13.16 2.05 -13.10
N THR A 123 -13.89 1.55 -12.10
CA THR A 123 -14.20 2.30 -10.86
C THR A 123 -13.54 1.70 -9.62
N ASP A 124 -12.79 0.61 -9.78
CA ASP A 124 -12.19 -0.19 -8.71
C ASP A 124 -10.69 0.10 -8.50
N ILE A 125 -10.15 1.17 -9.09
CA ILE A 125 -8.82 1.69 -8.78
C ILE A 125 -8.85 2.60 -7.53
N ASN A 126 -8.63 1.99 -6.37
CA ASN A 126 -8.77 2.66 -5.08
C ASN A 126 -7.92 1.99 -3.99
N LEU A 127 -7.98 2.57 -2.77
CA LEU A 127 -7.49 1.93 -1.56
C LEU A 127 -8.45 0.81 -1.16
N VAL A 128 -7.92 -0.40 -1.06
CA VAL A 128 -8.65 -1.59 -0.68
C VAL A 128 -8.41 -1.85 0.80
N ILE A 129 -9.49 -1.89 1.59
CA ILE A 129 -9.44 -2.20 3.03
C ILE A 129 -10.21 -3.49 3.27
N MET A 130 -9.52 -4.48 3.81
CA MET A 130 -10.01 -5.85 3.96
C MET A 130 -10.08 -6.26 5.42
N ASN A 131 -11.01 -7.17 5.72
CA ASN A 131 -10.95 -8.00 6.91
C ASN A 131 -10.11 -9.27 6.64
N LYS A 132 -9.87 -10.07 7.69
CA LYS A 132 -9.09 -11.30 7.59
C LYS A 132 -9.63 -12.30 6.56
N THR A 133 -10.95 -12.48 6.47
CA THR A 133 -11.56 -13.39 5.48
C THR A 133 -11.28 -12.93 4.05
N GLN A 134 -11.44 -11.64 3.76
CA GLN A 134 -11.14 -11.07 2.45
C GLN A 134 -9.66 -11.20 2.10
N PHE A 135 -8.77 -10.98 3.07
CA PHE A 135 -7.33 -11.19 2.89
C PHE A 135 -6.98 -12.65 2.57
N LEU A 136 -7.55 -13.61 3.31
CA LEU A 136 -7.30 -15.03 3.07
C LEU A 136 -7.80 -15.49 1.68
N ASN A 137 -8.87 -14.87 1.18
CA ASN A 137 -9.40 -15.16 -0.17
C ASN A 137 -8.56 -14.57 -1.31
N LEU A 138 -7.49 -13.82 -1.01
CA LEU A 138 -6.54 -13.35 -2.03
C LEU A 138 -5.54 -14.44 -2.46
N ALA A 139 -5.38 -15.48 -1.64
CA ALA A 139 -4.61 -16.66 -1.99
C ALA A 139 -5.53 -17.70 -2.63
N ASP A 140 -4.98 -18.46 -3.58
CA ASP A 140 -5.63 -19.61 -4.20
C ASP A 140 -4.59 -20.69 -4.52
N ASP A 141 -4.96 -21.70 -5.30
CA ASP A 141 -4.07 -22.84 -5.63
C ASP A 141 -2.76 -22.38 -6.32
N ASN A 142 -2.74 -21.22 -6.97
CA ASN A 142 -1.57 -20.70 -7.67
C ASN A 142 -1.00 -19.43 -7.01
N ILE A 143 -1.82 -18.66 -6.30
CA ILE A 143 -1.39 -17.42 -5.63
C ILE A 143 -1.06 -17.69 -4.16
N GLN A 144 0.21 -17.50 -3.82
CA GLN A 144 0.69 -17.48 -2.43
C GLN A 144 0.79 -16.05 -1.91
N ILE A 145 0.55 -15.88 -0.61
CA ILE A 145 0.81 -14.63 0.10
C ILE A 145 1.90 -14.88 1.14
N ARG A 146 3.02 -14.16 1.03
CA ARG A 146 4.18 -14.31 1.92
C ARG A 146 4.34 -13.09 2.82
N SER A 147 4.71 -13.35 4.06
CA SER A 147 4.91 -12.35 5.12
C SER A 147 6.38 -11.94 5.16
N LEU A 148 6.62 -10.64 5.01
CA LEU A 148 7.96 -10.09 5.15
C LEU A 148 8.51 -10.29 6.57
N ARG A 149 7.68 -10.13 7.60
CA ARG A 149 8.11 -10.33 8.99
C ARG A 149 8.60 -11.75 9.22
N ASN A 150 7.90 -12.76 8.68
CA ASN A 150 8.33 -14.15 8.80
C ASN A 150 9.62 -14.41 8.02
N ASP A 151 9.75 -13.86 6.82
CA ASP A 151 10.95 -14.02 6.00
C ASP A 151 12.18 -13.41 6.70
N ILE A 152 12.05 -12.23 7.33
CA ILE A 152 13.12 -11.61 8.13
C ILE A 152 13.48 -12.46 9.35
N LEU A 153 12.50 -13.03 10.05
CA LEU A 153 12.76 -13.80 11.29
C LEU A 153 13.37 -15.19 11.03
N ASN A 154 13.25 -15.71 9.81
CA ASN A 154 13.79 -17.01 9.42
C ASN A 154 15.20 -16.94 8.80
N HIS A 155 15.79 -15.73 8.72
CA HIS A 155 17.14 -15.45 8.21
C HIS A 155 18.02 -14.79 9.29
#